data_AF-A0A956YCW4-F1
#
_entry.id   AF-A0A956YCW4-F1
#
_cell.length_a   1.000
_cell.length_b   1.000
_cell.length_c   1.000
_cell.angle_alpha   90.00
_cell.angle_beta   90.00
_cell.angle_gamma   90.00
#
_symmetry.space_group_name_H-M   'P 1'
#
loop_
_entity.id
_entity.type
_entity.pdbx_description
1 polymer ?
#
loop_
_entity_poly.entity_id
_entity_poly.type
_entity_poly.pdbx_seq_one_letter_code
_entity_poly.pdbx_strand_id
1 'polypeptide(L)'
;YAYHVMNAPFVQDYLKSISKGTTFKEITLGMLQRLPIPVPNTLTEQEAISRFASHQESVFDKLIQLEENNINNMHEYRTRLIADVVTGKVDVRGLVFEMPDEFEDDVLLDVDEDDLQDEDELEEAFDAED
;
A
#
# COMPACT_ATOMS: atom_id res chain seq x y z
N TYR A 1 7.60 -12.77 -19.48
CA TYR A 1 6.35 -13.14 -20.18
C TYR A 1 5.51 -14.11 -19.34
N ALA A 2 5.99 -15.33 -19.04
CA ALA A 2 5.22 -16.31 -18.26
C ALA A 2 4.72 -15.77 -16.90
N TYR A 3 5.56 -15.03 -16.16
CA TYR A 3 5.17 -14.33 -14.93
C TYR A 3 3.96 -13.41 -15.14
N HIS A 4 4.07 -12.50 -16.12
CA HIS A 4 3.00 -11.56 -16.48
C HIS A 4 1.69 -12.24 -16.87
N VAL A 5 1.76 -13.35 -17.61
CA VAL A 5 0.56 -14.09 -18.00
C VAL A 5 -0.04 -14.83 -16.80
N MET A 6 0.78 -15.40 -15.92
CA MET A 6 0.28 -16.06 -14.71
C MET A 6 -0.40 -15.09 -13.75
N ASN A 7 0.08 -13.83 -13.68
CA ASN A 7 -0.55 -12.78 -12.89
C ASN A 7 -1.74 -12.12 -13.58
N ALA A 8 -1.98 -12.38 -14.86
CA ALA A 8 -3.11 -11.79 -15.56
C ALA A 8 -4.44 -12.20 -14.91
N PRO A 9 -5.42 -11.29 -14.80
CA PRO A 9 -6.69 -11.56 -14.12
C PRO A 9 -7.40 -12.81 -14.64
N PHE A 10 -7.38 -13.02 -15.96
CA PHE A 10 -8.02 -14.19 -16.57
C PHE A 10 -7.42 -15.52 -16.11
N VAL A 11 -6.09 -15.59 -15.90
CA VAL A 11 -5.44 -16.83 -15.41
C VAL A 11 -5.74 -17.03 -13.95
N GLN A 12 -5.71 -15.96 -13.15
CA GLN A 12 -6.03 -16.00 -11.73
C GLN A 12 -7.48 -16.43 -11.49
N ASP A 13 -8.42 -15.89 -12.26
CA ASP A 13 -9.83 -16.24 -12.17
C ASP A 13 -10.10 -17.67 -12.64
N TYR A 14 -9.42 -18.09 -13.71
CA TYR A 14 -9.48 -19.47 -14.15
C TYR A 14 -8.91 -20.43 -13.09
N LEU A 15 -7.75 -20.12 -12.49
CA LEU A 15 -7.16 -20.91 -11.41
C LEU A 15 -8.08 -20.98 -10.19
N LYS A 16 -8.71 -19.87 -9.80
CA LYS A 16 -9.72 -19.85 -8.73
C LYS A 16 -10.91 -20.74 -9.05
N SER A 17 -11.37 -20.76 -10.32
CA SER A 17 -12.52 -21.55 -10.75
C SER A 17 -12.27 -23.06 -10.75
N ILE A 18 -11.05 -23.49 -11.09
CA ILE A 18 -10.69 -24.91 -11.15
C ILE A 18 -10.10 -25.42 -9.83
N SER A 19 -9.72 -24.53 -8.92
CA SER A 19 -9.19 -24.89 -7.60
C SER A 19 -10.22 -25.71 -6.82
N LYS A 20 -9.74 -26.76 -6.16
CA LYS A 20 -10.59 -27.66 -5.36
C LYS A 20 -10.41 -27.38 -3.87
N GLY A 21 -11.49 -27.56 -3.12
CA GLY A 21 -11.50 -27.40 -1.65
C GLY A 21 -12.28 -26.18 -1.20
N THR A 22 -13.00 -26.32 -0.08
CA THR A 22 -13.84 -25.25 0.50
C THR A 22 -13.04 -24.36 1.46
N THR A 23 -12.15 -24.97 2.25
CA THR A 23 -11.35 -24.29 3.29
C THR A 23 -9.93 -23.98 2.81
N PHE A 24 -9.32 -24.89 2.05
CA PHE A 24 -8.02 -24.69 1.41
C PHE A 24 -8.18 -24.95 -0.08
N LYS A 25 -7.87 -23.93 -0.89
CA LYS A 25 -7.87 -24.06 -2.35
C LYS A 25 -6.57 -24.73 -2.78
N GLU A 26 -6.68 -25.93 -3.32
CA GLU A 26 -5.54 -26.68 -3.85
C GLU A 26 -5.50 -26.58 -5.39
N ILE A 27 -4.29 -26.36 -5.93
CA ILE A 27 -3.99 -26.41 -7.36
C ILE A 27 -3.06 -27.59 -7.61
N THR A 28 -3.60 -28.66 -8.21
CA THR A 28 -2.80 -29.84 -8.57
C THR A 28 -1.98 -29.58 -9.84
N LEU A 29 -0.81 -30.22 -9.98
CA LEU A 29 0.03 -30.10 -11.19
C LEU A 29 -0.72 -30.38 -12.51
N GLY A 30 -1.65 -31.35 -12.50
CA GLY A 30 -2.48 -31.66 -13.67
C GLY A 30 -3.46 -30.53 -14.07
N MET A 31 -3.83 -29.65 -13.14
CA MET A 31 -4.63 -28.45 -13.43
C MET A 31 -3.76 -27.38 -14.10
N LEU A 32 -2.55 -27.18 -13.56
CA LEU A 32 -1.58 -26.22 -14.11
C LEU A 32 -1.22 -26.55 -15.56
N GLN A 33 -1.05 -27.83 -15.90
CA GLN A 33 -0.75 -28.27 -17.27
C GLN A 33 -1.88 -27.99 -18.28
N ARG A 34 -3.12 -27.79 -17.81
CA ARG A 34 -4.30 -27.55 -18.66
C ARG A 34 -4.65 -26.06 -18.73
N LEU A 35 -3.78 -25.18 -18.26
CA LEU A 35 -4.03 -23.75 -18.32
C LEU A 35 -4.06 -23.26 -19.79
N PRO A 36 -5.13 -22.57 -20.21
CA PRO A 36 -5.16 -21.93 -21.51
C PRO A 36 -4.28 -20.69 -21.48
N ILE A 37 -3.02 -20.83 -21.88
CA ILE A 37 -2.03 -19.74 -21.91
C ILE A 37 -1.83 -19.34 -23.38
N PRO A 38 -2.09 -18.07 -23.76
CA PRO A 38 -1.68 -17.57 -25.06
C PRO A 38 -0.16 -17.52 -25.10
N VAL A 39 0.46 -18.21 -26.06
CA VAL A 39 1.92 -18.17 -26.26
C VAL A 39 2.19 -17.56 -27.64
N PRO A 40 2.74 -16.35 -27.70
CA PRO A 40 3.14 -15.71 -28.94
C PRO A 40 4.18 -16.56 -29.67
N ASN A 41 4.08 -16.63 -30.99
CA ASN A 41 4.89 -17.52 -31.83
C ASN A 41 6.37 -17.15 -31.85
N THR A 42 6.73 -15.92 -31.48
CA THR A 42 8.11 -15.41 -31.54
C THR A 42 8.64 -15.00 -30.17
N LEU A 43 9.91 -15.32 -29.91
CA LEU A 43 10.59 -14.92 -28.68
C LEU A 43 10.69 -13.38 -28.56
N THR A 44 10.90 -12.71 -29.68
CA THR A 44 10.99 -11.24 -29.75
C THR A 44 9.70 -10.56 -29.29
N GLU A 45 8.54 -11.09 -29.66
CA GLU A 45 7.25 -10.60 -29.21
C GLU A 45 7.04 -10.87 -27.71
N GLN A 46 7.40 -12.05 -27.21
CA GLN A 46 7.33 -12.37 -25.79
C GLN A 46 8.20 -11.42 -24.94
N GLU A 47 9.40 -11.10 -25.41
CA GLU A 47 10.28 -10.15 -24.75
C GLU A 47 9.73 -8.72 -24.82
N ALA A 48 9.20 -8.29 -25.97
CA ALA A 48 8.62 -6.96 -26.11
C ALA A 48 7.44 -6.75 -25.15
N ILE A 49 6.53 -7.72 -25.07
CA ILE A 49 5.41 -7.69 -24.11
C ILE A 49 5.93 -7.67 -22.68
N SER A 50 6.93 -8.50 -22.37
CA SER A 50 7.49 -8.56 -21.02
C SER A 50 8.16 -7.25 -20.60
N ARG A 51 8.91 -6.63 -21.52
CA ARG A 51 9.57 -5.33 -21.27
C ARG A 51 8.55 -4.22 -21.07
N PHE A 52 7.49 -4.21 -21.88
CA PHE A 52 6.42 -3.24 -21.73
C PHE A 52 5.73 -3.37 -20.36
N ALA A 53 5.32 -4.57 -19.97
CA ALA A 53 4.66 -4.82 -18.69
C ALA A 53 5.55 -4.44 -17.51
N SER A 54 6.80 -4.92 -17.48
CA SER A 54 7.74 -4.59 -16.40
C SER A 54 8.10 -3.10 -16.33
N HIS A 55 8.09 -2.40 -17.46
CA HIS A 55 8.28 -0.96 -17.45
C HIS A 55 7.11 -0.23 -16.77
N GLN A 56 5.88 -0.63 -17.08
CA GLN A 56 4.69 -0.04 -16.45
C GLN A 56 4.64 -0.32 -14.95
N GLU A 57 4.92 -1.56 -14.53
CA GLU A 57 5.03 -1.92 -13.11
C GLU A 57 6.05 -1.03 -12.39
N SER A 58 7.25 -0.85 -12.96
CA SER A 58 8.27 0.02 -12.37
C SER A 58 7.84 1.48 -12.25
N VAL A 59 6.98 1.98 -13.15
CA VAL A 59 6.43 3.34 -13.04
C VAL A 59 5.46 3.41 -11.85
N PHE A 60 4.57 2.43 -11.71
CA PHE A 60 3.64 2.37 -10.59
C PHE A 60 4.36 2.19 -9.25
N ASP A 61 5.35 1.31 -9.15
CA ASP A 61 6.12 1.10 -7.92
C ASP A 61 6.78 2.39 -7.45
N LYS A 62 7.33 3.20 -8.37
CA LYS A 62 7.93 4.50 -8.04
C LYS A 62 6.89 5.50 -7.53
N LEU A 63 5.70 5.49 -8.10
CA LEU A 63 4.61 6.36 -7.65
C LEU A 63 4.14 5.95 -6.25
N ILE A 64 3.96 4.65 -6.00
CA ILE A 64 3.60 4.12 -4.68
C ILE A 64 4.65 4.53 -3.65
N GLN A 65 5.94 4.30 -3.94
CA GLN A 65 7.03 4.72 -3.04
C GLN A 65 7.06 6.23 -2.80
N LEU A 66 6.75 7.04 -3.81
CA LEU A 66 6.69 8.49 -3.64
C LEU A 66 5.57 8.88 -2.67
N GLU A 67 4.39 8.29 -2.82
CA GLU A 67 3.26 8.58 -1.93
C GLU A 67 3.47 8.06 -0.51
N GLU A 68 4.03 6.86 -0.34
CA GLU A 68 4.41 6.34 0.99
C GLU A 68 5.40 7.29 1.69
N ASN A 69 6.39 7.83 0.96
CA ASN A 69 7.29 8.83 1.51
C ASN A 69 6.58 10.15 1.84
N ASN A 70 5.61 10.59 1.04
CA ASN A 70 4.81 11.79 1.34
C ASN A 70 4.01 11.60 2.62
N ILE A 71 3.36 10.44 2.79
CA ILE A 71 2.60 10.09 3.99
C ILE A 71 3.54 10.15 5.20
N ASN A 72 4.69 9.48 5.16
CA ASN A 72 5.67 9.51 6.24
C ASN A 72 6.14 10.93 6.58
N ASN A 73 6.46 11.74 5.56
CA ASN A 73 6.84 13.14 5.76
C ASN A 73 5.72 13.96 6.42
N MET A 74 4.45 13.69 6.10
CA MET A 74 3.31 14.34 6.74
C MET A 74 3.16 13.92 8.20
N HIS A 75 3.38 12.65 8.54
CA HIS A 75 3.39 12.18 9.93
C HIS A 75 4.52 12.83 10.73
N GLU A 76 5.76 12.82 10.21
CA GLU A 76 6.90 13.49 10.84
C GLU A 76 6.63 14.98 11.04
N TYR A 77 6.09 15.65 10.01
CA TYR A 77 5.74 17.06 10.09
C TYR A 77 4.67 17.33 11.15
N ARG A 78 3.62 16.50 11.21
CA ARG A 78 2.56 16.59 12.23
C ARG A 78 3.15 16.47 13.62
N THR A 79 3.96 15.44 13.86
CA THR A 79 4.60 15.19 15.17
C THR A 79 5.49 16.36 15.58
N ARG A 80 6.31 16.87 14.65
CA ARG A 80 7.14 18.05 14.89
C ARG A 80 6.31 19.29 15.19
N LEU A 81 5.24 19.52 14.42
CA LEU A 81 4.36 20.67 14.61
C LEU A 81 3.68 20.63 15.97
N ILE A 82 3.17 19.47 16.40
CA ILE A 82 2.60 19.27 17.73
C ILE A 82 3.65 19.60 18.79
N ALA A 83 4.86 19.06 18.67
CA ALA A 83 5.95 19.33 19.61
C ALA A 83 6.30 20.82 19.66
N ASP A 84 6.38 21.51 18.52
CA ASP A 84 6.67 22.94 18.46
C ASP A 84 5.52 23.80 19.02
N VAL A 85 4.26 23.37 18.88
CA VAL A 85 3.09 24.02 19.51
C VAL A 85 3.09 23.82 21.03
N VAL A 86 3.30 22.59 21.51
CA VAL A 86 3.31 22.25 22.96
C VAL A 86 4.51 22.89 23.67
N THR A 87 5.66 22.98 23.00
CA THR A 87 6.84 23.70 23.53
C THR A 87 6.70 25.22 23.40
N GLY A 88 5.61 25.72 22.82
CA GLY A 88 5.31 27.14 22.70
C GLY A 88 6.19 27.89 21.69
N LYS A 89 6.91 27.17 20.82
CA LYS A 89 7.65 27.76 19.70
C LYS A 89 6.71 28.28 18.61
N VAL A 90 5.51 27.69 18.51
CA VAL A 90 4.43 28.13 17.62
C VAL A 90 3.22 28.56 18.46
N ASP A 91 2.79 29.83 18.35
CA ASP A 91 1.62 30.36 19.05
C ASP A 91 0.36 30.23 18.18
N VAL A 92 -0.61 29.46 18.68
CA VAL A 92 -1.88 29.14 17.99
C VAL A 92 -3.09 29.91 18.54
N ARG A 93 -2.92 30.72 19.59
CA ARG A 93 -4.04 31.33 20.35
C ARG A 93 -4.83 32.40 19.59
N GLY A 94 -4.28 32.92 18.49
CA GLY A 94 -4.91 33.91 17.61
C GLY A 94 -5.44 33.36 16.29
N LEU A 95 -5.36 32.04 16.06
CA LEU A 95 -5.85 31.42 14.83
C LEU A 95 -7.37 31.28 14.91
N VAL A 96 -8.07 32.02 14.05
CA VAL A 96 -9.52 31.87 13.84
C VAL A 96 -9.70 31.06 12.57
N PHE A 97 -10.14 29.81 12.73
CA PHE A 97 -10.59 28.99 11.60
C PHE A 97 -12.09 29.22 11.42
N GLU A 98 -12.50 29.73 10.26
CA GLU A 98 -13.90 29.67 9.86
C GLU A 98 -14.19 28.19 9.54
N MET A 99 -14.85 27.51 10.48
CA MET A 99 -15.37 26.17 10.28
C MET A 99 -16.51 26.28 9.24
N PRO A 100 -16.43 25.64 8.07
CA PRO A 100 -17.60 25.52 7.19
C PRO A 100 -18.78 24.91 7.98
N ASP A 101 -19.97 25.47 7.79
CA ASP A 101 -21.18 25.13 8.56
C ASP A 101 -21.66 23.68 8.37
N GLU A 102 -21.07 22.92 7.45
CA GLU A 102 -21.37 21.52 7.15
C GLU A 102 -20.10 20.67 7.28
N PHE A 103 -19.77 20.28 8.51
CA PHE A 103 -19.00 19.06 8.73
C PHE A 103 -20.01 17.95 8.99
N GLU A 104 -20.13 16.99 8.08
CA GLU A 104 -20.77 15.72 8.41
C GLU A 104 -19.91 15.07 9.49
N ASP A 105 -20.48 14.86 10.68
CA ASP A 105 -19.84 14.23 11.86
C ASP A 105 -19.31 12.80 11.57
N ASP A 106 -19.50 12.29 10.36
CA ASP A 106 -19.16 10.94 9.92
C ASP A 106 -17.70 10.78 9.44
N VAL A 107 -16.88 11.84 9.41
CA VAL A 107 -15.43 11.69 9.18
C VAL A 107 -14.70 11.45 10.50
N LEU A 108 -15.13 10.43 11.24
CA LEU A 108 -14.21 9.70 12.10
C LEU A 108 -13.22 9.02 11.15
N LEU A 109 -12.02 9.60 11.01
CA LEU A 109 -10.87 8.82 10.62
C LEU A 109 -10.75 7.74 11.70
N ASP A 110 -11.14 6.51 11.35
CA ASP A 110 -10.69 5.32 12.05
C ASP A 110 -9.16 5.36 11.95
N VAL A 111 -8.53 6.07 12.90
CA VAL A 111 -7.12 5.91 13.15
C VAL A 111 -7.04 4.48 13.65
N ASP A 112 -6.62 3.57 12.77
CA ASP A 112 -6.33 2.20 13.18
C ASP A 112 -5.42 2.32 14.41
N GLU A 113 -5.82 1.73 15.54
CA GLU A 113 -4.99 1.73 16.77
C GLU A 113 -3.59 1.19 16.50
N ASP A 114 -3.41 0.43 15.41
CA ASP A 114 -2.13 -0.05 14.91
C ASP A 114 -1.21 1.06 14.34
N ASP A 115 -1.75 2.19 13.87
CA ASP A 115 -0.97 3.38 13.47
C ASP A 115 -0.49 4.20 14.69
N LEU A 116 -0.92 3.84 15.91
CA LEU A 116 -0.47 4.45 17.17
C LEU A 116 0.65 3.66 17.87
N GLN A 117 1.23 2.65 17.22
CA GLN A 117 2.32 1.85 17.80
C GLN A 117 3.63 2.63 18.05
N ASP A 118 3.69 3.92 17.70
CA ASP A 118 4.81 4.80 18.06
C ASP A 118 4.72 5.38 19.49
N GLU A 119 3.64 5.12 20.26
CA GLU A 119 3.57 5.55 21.67
C GLU A 119 4.53 4.74 22.58
N ASP A 120 4.80 3.47 22.26
CA ASP A 120 5.64 2.59 23.10
C ASP A 120 7.15 2.88 22.97
N GLU A 121 7.61 3.53 21.89
CA GLU A 121 9.02 3.96 21.75
C GLU A 121 9.37 5.21 22.58
N LEU A 122 8.37 5.96 23.06
CA LEU A 122 8.60 7.15 23.87
C LEU A 122 8.84 6.84 25.36
N GLU A 123 8.39 5.70 25.88
CA GLU A 123 8.67 5.31 27.28
C GLU A 123 10.12 4.78 27.46
N GLU A 124 10.66 4.03 26.50
CA GLU A 124 12.04 3.52 26.61
C GLU A 124 13.12 4.62 26.52
N ALA A 125 12.81 5.76 25.89
CA ALA A 125 13.74 6.90 25.82
C ALA A 125 13.85 7.67 27.15
N PHE A 126 12.88 7.54 28.07
CA PHE A 126 12.90 8.22 29.37
C PHE A 126 13.51 7.37 30.50
N ASP A 127 13.51 6.04 30.38
CA ASP A 127 14.07 5.14 31.40
C ASP A 127 15.57 4.79 31.18
N ALA A 128 16.17 5.24 30.08
CA ALA A 128 17.59 4.97 29.78
C ALA A 128 18.59 5.97 30.41
N GLU A 129 18.13 6.92 31.23
CA GLU A 129 18.98 7.98 31.83
C GLU A 129 19.16 7.94 33.36
N ASP A 130 18.79 6.87 34.07
CA ASP A 130 19.12 6.69 35.51
C ASP A 130 20.15 5.57 35.78
#